data_AF-A0A830ERY9-F1
#
_entry.id   AF-A0A830ERY9-F1
#
_cell.length_a   1.000
_cell.length_b   1.000
_cell.length_c   1.000
_cell.angle_alpha   90.00
_cell.angle_beta   90.00
_cell.angle_gamma   90.00
#
_symmetry.space_group_name_H-M   'P 1'
#
loop_
_entity.id
_entity.type
_entity.pdbx_description
1 polymer ?
#
loop_
_entity_poly.entity_id
_entity_poly.type
_entity_poly.pdbx_seq_one_letter_code
_entity_poly.pdbx_strand_id
1 'polypeptide(L)'
;MSGVEAVLLFSPNSSHYRRFAEADPDEDLLVVAPNNTVDAETYVELPLEFDNVRDRIRFGIEGALERGLVEDEDIVACSVRIFDGDPDGVVRVRVTESMRSGIYDLFANSRAEPGVIRDVFEVAIELGKKGQKGKPVGALFVVGDAGKVMNKSRPLSYNPFEKSHVHVGDPIVNVMLKEFSRLDGAFVVSDSGKIASAYRYLEPAAEGVDIPKGLGARHMAGAAITRDTNATAIVLSESDGLVRAFKRGGLVLEIDPEEY
;
A
#
# COMPACT_ATOMS: atom_id res chain seq x y z
N MET A 1 19.87 13.42 20.42
CA MET A 1 20.02 14.76 19.77
C MET A 1 19.23 15.76 20.61
N SER A 2 19.71 16.96 20.97
CA SER A 2 18.97 17.75 21.98
C SER A 2 17.61 18.27 21.45
N GLY A 3 16.50 17.86 22.08
CA GLY A 3 15.15 18.34 21.76
C GLY A 3 14.44 17.53 20.66
N VAL A 4 14.65 16.22 20.71
CA VAL A 4 13.93 15.18 19.96
C VAL A 4 13.46 14.15 20.99
N GLU A 5 12.22 13.71 20.88
CA GLU A 5 11.58 12.75 21.77
C GLU A 5 11.79 11.30 21.29
N ALA A 6 11.89 11.08 19.97
CA ALA A 6 12.19 9.76 19.41
C ALA A 6 12.96 9.82 18.08
N VAL A 7 13.73 8.78 17.77
CA VAL A 7 14.42 8.61 16.48
C VAL A 7 13.79 7.46 15.69
N LEU A 8 13.22 7.80 14.54
CA LEU A 8 12.68 6.84 13.59
C LEU A 8 13.76 6.44 12.59
N LEU A 9 14.18 5.18 12.63
CA LEU A 9 15.16 4.61 11.71
C LEU A 9 14.43 3.85 10.60
N PHE A 10 14.47 4.38 9.37
CA PHE A 10 13.83 3.76 8.21
C PHE A 10 14.78 2.73 7.56
N SER A 11 14.38 1.46 7.56
CA SER A 11 15.12 0.32 7.01
C SER A 11 16.62 0.32 7.35
N PRO A 12 17.02 0.44 8.63
CA PRO A 12 18.42 0.49 9.03
C PRO A 12 19.11 -0.85 8.80
N ASN A 13 20.40 -0.81 8.43
CA ASN A 13 21.26 -1.98 8.55
C ASN A 13 21.73 -2.15 10.01
N SER A 14 22.27 -3.32 10.38
CA SER A 14 22.68 -3.63 11.76
C SER A 14 23.80 -2.72 12.30
N SER A 15 24.63 -2.14 11.43
CA SER A 15 25.67 -1.19 11.85
C SER A 15 25.11 0.19 12.14
N HIS A 16 24.13 0.64 11.33
CA HIS A 16 23.45 1.91 11.50
C HIS A 16 22.59 1.91 12.75
N TYR A 17 21.82 0.84 12.97
CA TYR A 17 21.02 0.67 14.19
C TYR A 17 21.88 0.74 15.46
N ARG A 18 22.98 -0.02 15.51
CA ARG A 18 23.88 -0.03 16.68
C ARG A 18 24.49 1.34 16.98
N ARG A 19 24.84 2.12 15.96
CA ARG A 19 25.38 3.47 16.17
C ARG A 19 24.41 4.38 16.94
N PHE A 20 23.11 4.27 16.67
CA PHE A 20 22.09 5.04 17.39
C PHE A 20 21.86 4.45 18.79
N ALA A 21 21.73 3.13 18.90
CA ALA A 21 21.52 2.44 20.18
C ALA A 21 22.66 2.65 21.19
N GLU A 22 23.91 2.80 20.70
CA GLU A 22 25.07 3.05 21.55
C GLU A 22 25.30 4.54 21.83
N ALA A 23 24.77 5.44 21.00
CA ALA A 23 25.00 6.89 21.13
C ALA A 23 24.19 7.51 22.27
N ASP A 24 22.94 7.09 22.45
CA ASP A 24 22.06 7.56 23.52
C ASP A 24 21.09 6.43 23.94
N PRO A 25 21.41 5.66 25.01
CA PRO A 25 20.59 4.52 25.44
C PRO A 25 19.21 4.91 25.97
N ASP A 26 19.01 6.19 26.33
CA ASP A 26 17.75 6.70 26.89
C ASP A 26 16.85 7.31 25.80
N GLU A 27 17.31 7.40 24.54
CA GLU A 27 16.54 7.96 23.42
C GLU A 27 15.68 6.86 22.76
N ASP A 28 14.37 7.11 22.59
CA ASP A 28 13.45 6.12 22.05
C ASP A 28 13.75 5.84 20.57
N LEU A 29 14.26 4.63 20.28
CA LEU A 29 14.58 4.18 18.93
C LEU A 29 13.45 3.36 18.32
N LEU A 30 12.85 3.88 17.26
CA LEU A 30 11.79 3.20 16.51
C LEU A 30 12.29 2.76 15.14
N VAL A 31 12.21 1.46 14.85
CA VAL A 31 12.52 0.95 13.51
C VAL A 31 11.26 0.92 12.64
N VAL A 32 11.34 1.53 11.46
CA VAL A 32 10.29 1.46 10.44
C VAL A 32 10.84 0.75 9.21
N ALA A 33 10.47 -0.50 8.99
CA ALA A 33 11.06 -1.32 7.92
C ALA A 33 10.10 -2.42 7.46
N PRO A 34 10.33 -3.07 6.30
CA PRO A 34 9.54 -4.22 5.87
C PRO A 34 9.65 -5.42 6.80
N ASN A 35 10.81 -5.60 7.42
CA ASN A 35 11.08 -6.66 8.40
C ASN A 35 11.93 -6.10 9.55
N ASN A 36 11.70 -6.58 10.76
CA ASN A 36 12.53 -6.23 11.93
C ASN A 36 13.81 -7.08 11.97
N THR A 37 14.76 -6.81 11.07
CA THR A 37 16.00 -7.59 10.92
C THR A 37 17.07 -7.27 11.97
N VAL A 38 16.85 -6.25 12.78
CA VAL A 38 17.77 -5.78 13.83
C VAL A 38 17.25 -6.11 15.24
N ASP A 39 16.14 -6.85 15.34
CA ASP A 39 15.48 -7.23 16.59
C ASP A 39 15.20 -6.02 17.50
N ALA A 40 14.78 -4.90 16.91
CA ALA A 40 14.42 -3.70 17.66
C ALA A 40 13.17 -3.95 18.52
N GLU A 41 13.17 -3.42 19.74
CA GLU A 41 12.03 -3.52 20.66
C GLU A 41 10.79 -2.81 20.10
N THR A 42 11.00 -1.62 19.57
CA THR A 42 9.99 -0.75 18.96
C THR A 42 10.10 -0.80 17.44
N TYR A 43 9.02 -1.27 16.79
CA TYR A 43 8.99 -1.53 15.35
C TYR A 43 7.63 -1.14 14.74
N VAL A 44 7.64 -0.58 13.53
CA VAL A 44 6.47 -0.41 12.66
C VAL A 44 6.77 -1.08 11.32
N GLU A 45 5.90 -2.01 10.92
CA GLU A 45 6.04 -2.69 9.62
C GLU A 45 5.71 -1.74 8.47
N LEU A 46 6.63 -1.64 7.52
CA LEU A 46 6.53 -0.87 6.30
C LEU A 46 6.26 -1.83 5.11
N PRO A 47 4.99 -2.09 4.75
CA PRO A 47 4.64 -3.15 3.81
C PRO A 47 5.03 -2.86 2.37
N LEU A 48 5.23 -1.58 2.00
CA LEU A 48 5.74 -1.18 0.70
C LEU A 48 6.94 -0.25 0.88
N GLU A 49 7.92 -0.36 -0.01
CA GLU A 49 8.93 0.70 -0.11
C GLU A 49 8.29 1.92 -0.77
N PHE A 50 8.55 3.11 -0.21
CA PHE A 50 8.05 4.37 -0.75
C PHE A 50 9.25 5.15 -1.28
N ASP A 51 9.27 5.44 -2.59
CA ASP A 51 10.30 6.29 -3.20
C ASP A 51 10.16 7.73 -2.73
N ASN A 52 8.91 8.16 -2.54
CA ASN A 52 8.62 9.44 -1.92
C ASN A 52 8.97 9.40 -0.42
N VAL A 53 10.12 9.97 -0.08
CA VAL A 53 10.61 10.07 1.30
C VAL A 53 9.59 10.73 2.25
N ARG A 54 8.79 11.69 1.77
CA ARG A 54 7.76 12.35 2.59
C ARG A 54 6.65 11.38 2.97
N ASP A 55 6.18 10.57 2.03
CA ASP A 55 5.12 9.60 2.29
C ASP A 55 5.64 8.43 3.14
N ARG A 56 6.91 8.01 2.94
CA ARG A 56 7.58 7.07 3.84
C ARG A 56 7.61 7.58 5.28
N ILE A 57 8.04 8.82 5.48
CA ILE A 57 8.10 9.47 6.80
C ILE A 57 6.70 9.55 7.41
N ARG A 58 5.71 10.02 6.64
CA ARG A 58 4.31 10.10 7.10
C ARG A 58 3.76 8.74 7.51
N PHE A 59 4.00 7.69 6.73
CA PHE A 59 3.60 6.33 7.07
C PHE A 59 4.20 5.89 8.41
N GLY A 60 5.51 6.09 8.59
CA GLY A 60 6.21 5.72 9.81
C GLY A 60 5.69 6.46 11.04
N ILE A 61 5.47 7.78 10.92
CA ILE A 61 4.91 8.61 12.00
C ILE A 61 3.46 8.23 12.30
N GLU A 62 2.62 8.04 11.27
CA GLU A 62 1.22 7.63 11.45
C GLU A 62 1.13 6.27 12.14
N GLY A 63 1.98 5.31 11.78
CA GLY A 63 2.07 4.02 12.46
C GLY A 63 2.62 4.10 13.88
N ALA A 64 3.54 5.03 14.15
CA ALA A 64 4.04 5.29 15.49
C ALA A 64 2.96 5.89 16.40
N LEU A 65 2.20 6.87 15.89
CA LEU A 65 1.05 7.49 16.57
C LEU A 65 -0.01 6.44 16.93
N GLU A 66 -0.42 5.61 15.98
CA GLU A 66 -1.42 4.56 16.18
C GLU A 66 -1.00 3.52 17.22
N ARG A 67 0.31 3.29 17.38
CA ARG A 67 0.87 2.37 18.37
C ARG A 67 1.21 3.04 19.70
N GLY A 68 0.98 4.36 19.82
CA GLY A 68 1.32 5.13 21.03
C GLY A 68 2.83 5.19 21.30
N LEU A 69 3.65 5.09 20.24
CA LEU A 69 5.12 5.17 20.33
C LEU A 69 5.64 6.61 20.24
N VAL A 70 4.78 7.51 19.74
CA VAL A 70 4.97 8.97 19.72
C VAL A 70 3.60 9.61 19.94
N GLU A 71 3.57 10.85 20.40
CA GLU A 71 2.38 11.65 20.66
C GLU A 71 2.27 12.86 19.70
N ASP A 72 1.09 13.48 19.67
CA ASP A 72 0.90 14.75 18.94
C ASP A 72 1.82 15.83 19.52
N GLU A 73 2.40 16.68 18.67
CA GLU A 73 3.39 17.71 18.98
C GLU A 73 4.80 17.23 19.35
N ASP A 74 5.06 15.92 19.47
CA ASP A 74 6.41 15.38 19.62
C ASP A 74 7.32 15.82 18.47
N ILE A 75 8.60 15.99 18.76
CA ILE A 75 9.63 16.22 17.74
C ILE A 75 10.41 14.94 17.53
N VAL A 76 10.32 14.38 16.33
CA VAL A 76 11.04 13.16 15.96
C VAL A 76 12.17 13.44 14.98
N ALA A 77 13.24 12.66 15.04
CA ALA A 77 14.29 12.62 14.03
C ALA A 77 14.12 11.39 13.15
N CYS A 78 13.86 11.57 11.86
CA CYS A 78 13.71 10.50 10.90
C CYS A 78 15.04 10.27 10.17
N SER A 79 15.73 9.16 10.45
CA SER A 79 16.87 8.72 9.64
C SER A 79 16.37 7.99 8.41
N VAL A 80 16.64 8.56 7.25
CA VAL A 80 16.09 8.14 5.97
C VAL A 80 17.18 8.01 4.92
N ARG A 81 16.94 7.13 3.96
CA ARG A 81 17.72 7.06 2.73
C ARG A 81 17.16 8.05 1.70
N ILE A 82 18.00 8.95 1.19
CA ILE A 82 17.70 9.90 0.10
C ILE A 82 18.42 9.45 -1.18
N PHE A 83 19.68 9.00 -1.09
CA PHE A 83 20.44 8.42 -2.21
C PHE A 83 20.67 6.92 -2.03
N ASP A 84 21.16 6.23 -3.07
CA ASP A 84 21.44 4.79 -2.99
C ASP A 84 22.43 4.43 -1.87
N GLY A 85 22.18 3.33 -1.18
CA GLY A 85 23.09 2.76 -0.17
C GLY A 85 22.57 2.87 1.26
N ASP A 86 23.38 3.39 2.18
CA ASP A 86 22.99 3.51 3.59
C ASP A 86 22.14 4.78 3.83
N PRO A 87 21.36 4.84 4.92
CA PRO A 87 20.66 6.07 5.29
C PRO A 87 21.64 7.25 5.45
N ASP A 88 21.35 8.33 4.75
CA ASP A 88 22.23 9.48 4.52
C ASP A 88 21.52 10.83 4.79
N GLY A 89 20.21 10.79 5.03
CA GLY A 89 19.39 11.92 5.43
C GLY A 89 18.90 11.80 6.87
N VAL A 90 18.81 12.94 7.55
CA VAL A 90 18.06 13.08 8.82
C VAL A 90 17.09 14.23 8.67
N VAL A 91 15.81 13.95 8.88
CA VAL A 91 14.74 14.94 8.81
C VAL A 91 14.13 15.10 10.21
N ARG A 92 14.18 16.32 10.75
CA ARG A 92 13.49 16.65 12.01
C ARG A 92 12.05 17.03 11.71
N VAL A 93 11.11 16.35 12.33
CA VAL A 93 9.68 16.48 12.05
C VAL A 93 8.93 16.72 13.35
N ARG A 94 8.02 17.70 13.37
CA ARG A 94 7.02 17.80 14.43
C ARG A 94 5.84 16.91 14.07
N VAL A 95 5.57 15.92 14.91
CA VAL A 95 4.41 15.06 14.79
C VAL A 95 3.16 15.92 14.93
N THR A 96 2.24 15.77 13.98
CA THR A 96 0.95 16.44 14.03
C THR A 96 -0.13 15.48 13.56
N GLU A 97 -1.32 15.57 14.11
CA GLU A 97 -2.51 14.83 13.65
C GLU A 97 -2.78 14.96 12.13
N SER A 98 -2.38 16.09 11.53
CA SER A 98 -2.48 16.31 10.07
C SER A 98 -1.61 15.40 9.22
N MET A 99 -0.68 14.65 9.83
CA MET A 99 0.17 13.67 9.15
C MET A 99 -0.53 12.35 8.88
N ARG A 100 -1.74 12.13 9.41
CA ARG A 100 -2.61 11.00 9.07
C ARG A 100 -2.97 11.06 7.59
N SER A 101 -2.15 10.40 6.79
CA SER A 101 -2.25 10.33 5.34
C SER A 101 -3.32 9.32 4.89
N GLY A 102 -3.71 8.41 5.78
CA GLY A 102 -4.54 7.25 5.47
C GLY A 102 -3.76 6.11 4.84
N ILE A 103 -2.48 6.32 4.48
CA ILE A 103 -1.62 5.28 3.91
C ILE A 103 -1.37 4.20 4.96
N TYR A 104 -1.17 4.55 6.24
CA TYR A 104 -1.08 3.53 7.29
C TYR A 104 -2.38 2.76 7.44
N ASP A 105 -3.52 3.47 7.49
CA ASP A 105 -4.85 2.88 7.55
C ASP A 105 -5.09 1.89 6.40
N LEU A 106 -4.57 2.17 5.19
CA LEU A 106 -4.65 1.29 4.02
C LEU A 106 -4.21 -0.15 4.30
N PHE A 107 -3.18 -0.33 5.12
CA PHE A 107 -2.63 -1.64 5.46
C PHE A 107 -3.11 -2.13 6.82
N ALA A 108 -2.99 -1.29 7.86
CA ALA A 108 -3.21 -1.69 9.25
C ALA A 108 -4.68 -1.92 9.59
N ASN A 109 -5.58 -1.14 8.98
CA ASN A 109 -7.03 -1.15 9.28
C ASN A 109 -7.85 -1.62 8.08
N SER A 110 -7.32 -2.55 7.29
CA SER A 110 -8.02 -3.12 6.15
C SER A 110 -8.64 -4.46 6.52
N ARG A 111 -9.57 -4.96 5.68
CA ARG A 111 -10.14 -6.28 5.91
C ARG A 111 -9.18 -7.42 5.53
N ALA A 112 -8.27 -7.16 4.60
CA ALA A 112 -7.25 -8.11 4.17
C ALA A 112 -5.99 -8.00 5.04
N GLU A 113 -5.16 -9.03 5.00
CA GLU A 113 -3.86 -8.98 5.66
C GLU A 113 -2.94 -7.98 4.93
N PRO A 114 -2.07 -7.23 5.65
CA PRO A 114 -1.15 -6.26 5.02
C PRO A 114 -0.30 -6.85 3.90
N GLY A 115 0.17 -8.09 4.08
CA GLY A 115 0.92 -8.82 3.07
C GLY A 115 0.14 -9.05 1.77
N VAL A 116 -1.16 -9.32 1.86
CA VAL A 116 -2.02 -9.50 0.68
C VAL A 116 -2.14 -8.19 -0.12
N ILE A 117 -2.29 -7.06 0.57
CA ILE A 117 -2.35 -5.74 -0.08
C ILE A 117 -1.02 -5.45 -0.76
N ARG A 118 0.11 -5.67 -0.06
CA ARG A 118 1.47 -5.56 -0.63
C ARG A 118 1.59 -6.40 -1.90
N ASP A 119 1.26 -7.69 -1.84
CA ASP A 119 1.45 -8.60 -2.96
C ASP A 119 0.59 -8.19 -4.18
N VAL A 120 -0.59 -7.59 -3.97
CA VAL A 120 -1.40 -7.01 -5.06
C VAL A 120 -0.74 -5.75 -5.64
N PHE A 121 -0.16 -4.89 -4.80
CA PHE A 121 0.61 -3.74 -5.28
C PHE A 121 1.81 -4.18 -6.10
N GLU A 122 2.58 -5.17 -5.64
CA GLU A 122 3.73 -5.70 -6.38
C GLU A 122 3.33 -6.18 -7.77
N VAL A 123 2.19 -6.89 -7.89
CA VAL A 123 1.65 -7.29 -9.19
C VAL A 123 1.25 -6.08 -10.04
N ALA A 124 0.56 -5.10 -9.48
CA ALA A 124 0.12 -3.90 -10.19
C ALA A 124 1.31 -3.07 -10.70
N ILE A 125 2.35 -2.92 -9.88
CA ILE A 125 3.60 -2.24 -10.23
C ILE A 125 4.34 -3.02 -11.32
N GLU A 126 4.46 -4.34 -11.21
CA GLU A 126 5.10 -5.16 -12.24
C GLU A 126 4.35 -5.08 -13.59
N LEU A 127 3.02 -5.04 -13.54
CA LEU A 127 2.16 -4.80 -14.71
C LEU A 127 2.37 -3.42 -15.31
N GLY A 128 2.54 -2.38 -14.48
CA GLY A 128 2.84 -1.02 -14.93
C GLY A 128 4.18 -0.95 -15.66
N LYS A 129 5.25 -1.47 -15.05
CA LYS A 129 6.61 -1.51 -15.62
C LYS A 129 6.69 -2.27 -16.95
N LYS A 130 6.12 -3.48 -17.00
CA LYS A 130 6.30 -4.40 -18.14
C LYS A 130 5.21 -4.25 -19.20
N GLY A 131 4.07 -3.68 -18.82
CA GLY A 131 2.84 -3.79 -19.58
C GLY A 131 2.49 -5.25 -19.87
N GLN A 132 1.76 -5.46 -20.95
CA GLN A 132 1.49 -6.80 -21.49
C GLN A 132 1.80 -6.85 -22.98
N LYS A 133 2.71 -7.76 -23.36
CA LYS A 133 3.22 -7.88 -24.73
C LYS A 133 3.72 -6.53 -25.27
N GLY A 134 4.35 -5.73 -24.41
CA GLY A 134 4.92 -4.42 -24.73
C GLY A 134 3.88 -3.29 -24.87
N LYS A 135 2.64 -3.47 -24.43
CA LYS A 135 1.61 -2.44 -24.42
C LYS A 135 1.20 -2.08 -23.00
N PRO A 136 0.88 -0.79 -22.72
CA PRO A 136 0.25 -0.40 -21.46
C PRO A 136 -0.99 -1.24 -21.18
N VAL A 137 -1.23 -1.53 -19.90
CA VAL A 137 -2.37 -2.31 -19.46
C VAL A 137 -3.01 -1.61 -18.27
N GLY A 138 -4.34 -1.58 -18.23
CA GLY A 138 -5.09 -1.14 -17.07
C GLY A 138 -5.63 -2.33 -16.30
N ALA A 139 -5.61 -2.27 -14.98
CA ALA A 139 -6.15 -3.32 -14.12
C ALA A 139 -6.86 -2.73 -12.92
N LEU A 140 -7.84 -3.46 -12.38
CA LEU A 140 -8.53 -3.11 -11.14
C LEU A 140 -8.54 -4.35 -10.25
N PHE A 141 -7.94 -4.23 -9.08
CA PHE A 141 -7.96 -5.22 -8.02
C PHE A 141 -8.81 -4.69 -6.87
N VAL A 142 -9.71 -5.52 -6.34
CA VAL A 142 -10.47 -5.24 -5.12
C VAL A 142 -10.11 -6.30 -4.10
N VAL A 143 -9.58 -5.87 -2.96
CA VAL A 143 -8.89 -6.71 -1.98
C VAL A 143 -9.63 -6.65 -0.64
N GLY A 144 -10.03 -7.81 -0.14
CA GLY A 144 -10.81 -7.94 1.08
C GLY A 144 -12.32 -7.76 0.87
N ASP A 145 -13.12 -8.17 1.87
CA ASP A 145 -14.59 -8.12 1.86
C ASP A 145 -15.20 -8.75 0.59
N ALA A 146 -14.53 -9.80 0.07
CA ALA A 146 -14.82 -10.37 -1.25
C ALA A 146 -16.28 -10.80 -1.40
N GLY A 147 -16.91 -11.30 -0.33
CA GLY A 147 -18.33 -11.66 -0.35
C GLY A 147 -19.24 -10.47 -0.69
N LYS A 148 -19.05 -9.31 -0.05
CA LYS A 148 -19.85 -8.11 -0.37
C LYS A 148 -19.51 -7.55 -1.74
N VAL A 149 -18.23 -7.56 -2.14
CA VAL A 149 -17.79 -7.15 -3.47
C VAL A 149 -18.44 -8.00 -4.56
N MET A 150 -18.52 -9.32 -4.36
CA MET A 150 -19.18 -10.24 -5.28
C MET A 150 -20.69 -10.00 -5.35
N ASN A 151 -21.35 -9.67 -4.23
CA ASN A 151 -22.77 -9.31 -4.20
C ASN A 151 -23.08 -7.97 -4.88
N LYS A 152 -22.13 -7.03 -4.86
CA LYS A 152 -22.21 -5.73 -5.53
C LYS A 152 -21.54 -5.75 -6.91
N SER A 153 -21.54 -6.89 -7.58
CA SER A 153 -20.99 -7.02 -8.93
C SER A 153 -21.70 -8.10 -9.72
N ARG A 154 -21.43 -8.14 -11.02
CA ARG A 154 -21.87 -9.22 -11.92
C ARG A 154 -20.73 -9.71 -12.81
N PRO A 155 -20.74 -10.99 -13.23
CA PRO A 155 -19.69 -11.51 -14.09
C PRO A 155 -19.85 -10.96 -15.52
N LEU A 156 -18.75 -10.50 -16.11
CA LEU A 156 -18.67 -10.13 -17.53
C LEU A 156 -18.29 -11.31 -18.42
N SER A 157 -17.58 -12.29 -17.85
CA SER A 157 -17.09 -13.48 -18.55
C SER A 157 -16.96 -14.66 -17.58
N TYR A 158 -16.55 -15.82 -18.11
CA TYR A 158 -16.23 -17.00 -17.32
C TYR A 158 -15.08 -16.70 -16.33
N ASN A 159 -15.25 -17.10 -15.07
CA ASN A 159 -14.24 -16.89 -14.03
C ASN A 159 -13.14 -17.97 -14.11
N PRO A 160 -11.90 -17.65 -14.51
CA PRO A 160 -10.83 -18.64 -14.60
C PRO A 160 -10.35 -19.13 -13.23
N PHE A 161 -10.74 -18.46 -12.13
CA PHE A 161 -10.32 -18.78 -10.76
C PHE A 161 -11.36 -19.57 -9.96
N GLU A 162 -12.50 -19.93 -10.55
CA GLU A 162 -13.63 -20.50 -9.80
C GLU A 162 -13.31 -21.81 -9.06
N LYS A 163 -12.40 -22.63 -9.61
CA LYS A 163 -11.94 -23.89 -9.00
C LYS A 163 -10.47 -23.85 -8.57
N SER A 164 -9.84 -22.69 -8.64
CA SER A 164 -8.43 -22.57 -8.27
C SER A 164 -8.30 -22.26 -6.77
N HIS A 165 -7.13 -22.60 -6.22
CA HIS A 165 -6.73 -22.30 -4.85
C HIS A 165 -5.48 -21.43 -4.82
N VAL A 166 -5.35 -20.58 -5.84
CA VAL A 166 -4.17 -19.74 -6.04
C VAL A 166 -4.30 -18.44 -5.27
N HIS A 167 -3.18 -17.96 -4.75
CA HIS A 167 -3.12 -16.75 -3.93
C HIS A 167 -2.23 -15.72 -4.61
N VAL A 168 -2.55 -14.44 -4.42
CA VAL A 168 -1.60 -13.38 -4.78
C VAL A 168 -0.30 -13.58 -3.97
N GLY A 169 0.83 -13.22 -4.55
CA GLY A 169 2.16 -13.54 -4.00
C GLY A 169 2.75 -14.85 -4.57
N ASP A 170 1.93 -15.76 -5.11
CA ASP A 170 2.44 -16.93 -5.81
C ASP A 170 3.08 -16.52 -7.17
N PRO A 171 4.32 -16.91 -7.49
CA PRO A 171 4.96 -16.50 -8.75
C PRO A 171 4.18 -16.88 -10.02
N ILE A 172 3.47 -18.02 -9.99
CA ILE A 172 2.63 -18.47 -11.11
C ILE A 172 1.40 -17.56 -11.30
N VAL A 173 0.88 -17.00 -10.22
CA VAL A 173 -0.29 -16.12 -10.23
C VAL A 173 0.03 -14.82 -10.91
N ASN A 174 1.25 -14.28 -10.74
CA ASN A 174 1.65 -13.07 -11.42
C ASN A 174 1.50 -13.24 -12.93
N VAL A 175 2.00 -14.35 -13.50
CA VAL A 175 1.86 -14.67 -14.93
C VAL A 175 0.38 -14.77 -15.35
N MET A 176 -0.45 -15.45 -14.55
CA MET A 176 -1.89 -15.57 -14.84
C MET A 176 -2.60 -14.22 -14.83
N LEU A 177 -2.32 -13.38 -13.82
CA LEU A 177 -2.89 -12.03 -13.70
C LEU A 177 -2.47 -11.16 -14.88
N LYS A 178 -1.23 -11.28 -15.36
CA LYS A 178 -0.79 -10.61 -16.60
C LYS A 178 -1.58 -11.08 -17.81
N GLU A 179 -1.81 -12.38 -17.99
CA GLU A 179 -2.57 -12.86 -19.14
C GLU A 179 -4.02 -12.36 -19.12
N PHE A 180 -4.62 -12.28 -17.94
CA PHE A 180 -6.04 -11.94 -17.77
C PHE A 180 -6.34 -10.43 -17.64
N SER A 181 -5.35 -9.56 -17.40
CA SER A 181 -5.56 -8.12 -17.18
C SER A 181 -6.04 -7.35 -18.42
N ARG A 182 -6.04 -7.95 -19.62
CA ARG A 182 -6.56 -7.31 -20.86
C ARG A 182 -8.06 -7.10 -20.88
N LEU A 183 -8.79 -7.92 -20.13
CA LEU A 183 -10.24 -7.97 -20.23
C LEU A 183 -10.86 -7.06 -19.18
N ASP A 184 -12.05 -6.57 -19.51
CA ASP A 184 -12.77 -5.65 -18.65
C ASP A 184 -13.25 -6.31 -17.35
N GLY A 185 -13.26 -5.50 -16.30
CA GLY A 185 -13.71 -5.87 -14.97
C GLY A 185 -12.59 -5.90 -13.92
N ALA A 186 -13.00 -6.18 -12.70
CA ALA A 186 -12.12 -6.27 -11.53
C ALA A 186 -11.68 -7.71 -11.27
N PHE A 187 -10.46 -7.85 -10.77
CA PHE A 187 -10.05 -8.99 -9.96
C PHE A 187 -10.56 -8.79 -8.53
N VAL A 188 -11.16 -9.83 -7.95
CA VAL A 188 -11.62 -9.82 -6.55
C VAL A 188 -10.74 -10.78 -5.77
N VAL A 189 -10.06 -10.27 -4.76
CA VAL A 189 -9.11 -10.97 -3.89
C VAL A 189 -9.68 -11.04 -2.49
N SER A 190 -9.66 -12.22 -1.86
CA SER A 190 -10.16 -12.42 -0.50
C SER A 190 -9.25 -11.78 0.54
N ASP A 191 -9.75 -11.72 1.79
CA ASP A 191 -9.02 -11.26 2.97
C ASP A 191 -7.65 -11.97 3.13
N SER A 192 -7.59 -13.25 2.75
CA SER A 192 -6.41 -14.13 2.82
C SER A 192 -5.57 -14.20 1.53
N GLY A 193 -5.88 -13.38 0.52
CA GLY A 193 -5.12 -13.34 -0.73
C GLY A 193 -5.55 -14.32 -1.81
N LYS A 194 -6.58 -15.15 -1.59
CA LYS A 194 -7.13 -16.02 -2.63
C LYS A 194 -7.79 -15.18 -3.72
N ILE A 195 -7.48 -15.44 -4.98
CA ILE A 195 -8.22 -14.81 -6.09
C ILE A 195 -9.60 -15.48 -6.18
N ALA A 196 -10.65 -14.76 -5.82
CA ALA A 196 -12.02 -15.24 -5.84
C ALA A 196 -12.61 -15.17 -7.25
N SER A 197 -12.32 -14.10 -7.99
CA SER A 197 -12.85 -13.90 -9.33
C SER A 197 -12.02 -12.96 -10.17
N ALA A 198 -12.16 -13.07 -11.49
CA ALA A 198 -11.79 -12.06 -12.46
C ALA A 198 -13.03 -11.62 -13.25
N TYR A 199 -12.90 -10.54 -14.02
CA TYR A 199 -13.93 -10.05 -14.94
C TYR A 199 -15.23 -9.65 -14.24
N ARG A 200 -15.13 -9.03 -13.07
CA ARG A 200 -16.29 -8.52 -12.33
C ARG A 200 -16.61 -7.09 -12.74
N TYR A 201 -17.81 -6.87 -13.27
CA TYR A 201 -18.37 -5.53 -13.40
C TYR A 201 -18.89 -5.09 -12.03
N LEU A 202 -18.26 -4.07 -11.44
CA LEU A 202 -18.65 -3.56 -10.15
C LEU A 202 -19.89 -2.65 -10.30
N GLU A 203 -20.88 -2.87 -9.45
CA GLU A 203 -22.14 -2.11 -9.39
C GLU A 203 -22.31 -1.44 -8.01
N PRO A 204 -21.34 -0.64 -7.55
CA PRO A 204 -21.48 0.10 -6.29
C PRO A 204 -22.45 1.27 -6.44
N ALA A 205 -23.03 1.72 -5.34
CA ALA A 205 -23.74 2.99 -5.33
C ALA A 205 -22.75 4.11 -5.66
N ALA A 206 -23.08 5.03 -6.57
CA ALA A 206 -22.15 6.08 -7.01
C ALA A 206 -22.12 7.31 -6.07
N GLU A 207 -23.01 7.40 -5.08
CA GLU A 207 -23.22 8.62 -4.28
C GLU A 207 -22.10 8.93 -3.27
N GLY A 208 -21.46 10.10 -3.41
CA GLY A 208 -20.48 10.61 -2.45
C GLY A 208 -19.05 10.11 -2.69
N VAL A 209 -18.70 9.78 -3.95
CA VAL A 209 -17.30 9.45 -4.31
C VAL A 209 -16.66 10.78 -4.64
N ASP A 210 -15.59 11.12 -3.94
CA ASP A 210 -14.79 12.29 -4.25
C ASP A 210 -13.41 11.84 -4.71
N ILE A 211 -13.22 11.75 -6.04
CA ILE A 211 -11.92 11.47 -6.64
C ILE A 211 -11.51 12.60 -7.58
N PRO A 212 -10.19 12.82 -7.75
CA PRO A 212 -9.67 13.84 -8.66
C PRO A 212 -10.25 13.74 -10.08
N LYS A 213 -10.47 14.91 -10.70
CA LYS A 213 -10.88 14.99 -12.09
C LYS A 213 -9.81 14.38 -13.00
N GLY A 214 -10.24 13.75 -14.08
CA GLY A 214 -9.35 13.08 -15.05
C GLY A 214 -9.18 11.59 -14.81
N LEU A 215 -9.63 11.06 -13.68
CA LEU A 215 -9.62 9.63 -13.40
C LEU A 215 -10.79 8.90 -14.09
N GLY A 216 -10.45 7.84 -14.85
CA GLY A 216 -11.41 7.09 -15.66
C GLY A 216 -12.31 6.10 -14.90
N ALA A 217 -13.07 5.30 -15.65
CA ALA A 217 -14.10 4.40 -15.12
C ALA A 217 -13.60 3.37 -14.08
N ARG A 218 -12.40 2.81 -14.25
CA ARG A 218 -11.81 1.86 -13.28
C ARG A 218 -11.55 2.51 -11.91
N HIS A 219 -11.08 3.76 -11.90
CA HIS A 219 -10.87 4.53 -10.68
C HIS A 219 -12.20 4.84 -9.98
N MET A 220 -13.20 5.31 -10.73
CA MET A 220 -14.54 5.55 -10.18
C MET A 220 -15.14 4.28 -9.57
N ALA A 221 -15.02 3.14 -10.26
CA ALA A 221 -15.50 1.85 -9.77
C ALA A 221 -14.75 1.40 -8.51
N GLY A 222 -13.42 1.52 -8.49
CA GLY A 222 -12.57 1.21 -7.34
C GLY A 222 -12.91 2.08 -6.12
N ALA A 223 -13.02 3.39 -6.30
CA ALA A 223 -13.41 4.29 -5.22
C ALA A 223 -14.81 3.96 -4.70
N ALA A 224 -15.81 3.85 -5.59
CA ALA A 224 -17.18 3.57 -5.20
C ALA A 224 -17.33 2.23 -4.44
N ILE A 225 -16.67 1.15 -4.89
CA ILE A 225 -16.77 -0.15 -4.20
C ILE A 225 -16.14 -0.10 -2.80
N THR A 226 -15.05 0.66 -2.62
CA THR A 226 -14.38 0.80 -1.31
C THR A 226 -15.15 1.67 -0.33
N ARG A 227 -16.11 2.48 -0.79
CA ARG A 227 -17.05 3.17 0.11
C ARG A 227 -18.15 2.22 0.59
N ASP A 228 -18.64 1.39 -0.33
CA ASP A 228 -19.77 0.48 -0.08
C ASP A 228 -19.38 -0.80 0.66
N THR A 229 -18.07 -1.04 0.84
CA THR A 229 -17.49 -2.24 1.46
C THR A 229 -16.29 -1.86 2.31
N ASN A 230 -15.74 -2.81 3.08
CA ASN A 230 -14.46 -2.62 3.79
C ASN A 230 -13.25 -3.04 2.95
N ALA A 231 -13.42 -3.19 1.63
CA ALA A 231 -12.35 -3.57 0.72
C ALA A 231 -11.44 -2.37 0.42
N THR A 232 -10.23 -2.68 -0.01
CA THR A 232 -9.29 -1.75 -0.64
C THR A 232 -9.31 -1.98 -2.15
N ALA A 233 -9.25 -0.92 -2.96
CA ALA A 233 -9.12 -1.06 -4.42
C ALA A 233 -7.77 -0.54 -4.89
N ILE A 234 -7.09 -1.31 -5.73
CA ILE A 234 -5.81 -0.94 -6.36
C ILE A 234 -6.05 -0.90 -7.86
N VAL A 235 -5.77 0.24 -8.47
CA VAL A 235 -6.01 0.52 -9.89
C VAL A 235 -4.69 0.81 -10.56
N LEU A 236 -4.34 -0.01 -11.55
CA LEU A 236 -3.32 0.34 -12.53
C LEU A 236 -4.01 1.06 -13.69
N SER A 237 -3.55 2.27 -13.97
CA SER A 237 -4.11 3.10 -15.02
C SER A 237 -3.45 2.81 -16.36
N GLU A 238 -4.28 2.56 -17.37
CA GLU A 238 -3.82 2.27 -18.74
C GLU A 238 -3.24 3.51 -19.45
N SER A 239 -3.69 4.72 -19.05
CA SER A 239 -3.39 5.96 -19.75
C SER A 239 -2.10 6.64 -19.29
N ASP A 240 -1.82 6.61 -17.99
CA ASP A 240 -0.64 7.24 -17.37
C ASP A 240 0.27 6.24 -16.66
N GLY A 241 -0.07 4.95 -16.63
CA GLY A 241 0.78 3.90 -16.03
C GLY A 241 0.82 3.89 -14.50
N LEU A 242 0.22 4.89 -13.85
CA LEU A 242 0.29 5.04 -12.40
C LEU A 242 -0.58 4.00 -11.68
N VAL A 243 -0.10 3.54 -10.52
CA VAL A 243 -0.81 2.64 -9.61
C VAL A 243 -1.42 3.47 -8.48
N ARG A 244 -2.73 3.35 -8.29
CA ARG A 244 -3.49 4.14 -7.31
C ARG A 244 -4.30 3.26 -6.39
N ALA A 245 -4.32 3.61 -5.11
CA ALA A 245 -5.06 2.89 -4.09
C ALA A 245 -6.21 3.73 -3.55
N PHE A 246 -7.37 3.10 -3.42
CA PHE A 246 -8.58 3.71 -2.90
C PHE A 246 -9.07 2.98 -1.67
N LYS A 247 -9.55 3.75 -0.71
CA LYS A 247 -10.18 3.25 0.51
C LYS A 247 -11.27 4.20 0.96
N ARG A 248 -12.40 3.67 1.42
CA ARG A 248 -13.56 4.45 1.89
C ARG A 248 -14.02 5.53 0.89
N GLY A 249 -13.85 5.29 -0.41
CA GLY A 249 -14.23 6.24 -1.47
C GLY A 249 -13.22 7.31 -1.82
N GLY A 250 -12.07 7.41 -1.12
CA GLY A 250 -11.01 8.38 -1.39
C GLY A 250 -9.76 7.75 -2.00
N LEU A 251 -8.99 8.54 -2.74
CA LEU A 251 -7.63 8.19 -3.17
C LEU A 251 -6.68 8.34 -1.97
N VAL A 252 -5.92 7.30 -1.67
CA VAL A 252 -5.04 7.24 -0.49
C VAL A 252 -3.57 7.19 -0.85
N LEU A 253 -3.22 6.49 -1.94
CA LEU A 253 -1.84 6.31 -2.38
C LEU A 253 -1.75 6.36 -3.90
N GLU A 254 -0.68 6.94 -4.41
CA GLU A 254 -0.29 6.96 -5.82
C GLU A 254 1.19 6.57 -5.91
N ILE A 255 1.50 5.64 -6.81
CA ILE A 255 2.84 5.11 -7.05
C ILE A 255 3.10 5.19 -8.55
N ASP A 256 4.27 5.70 -8.93
CA ASP A 256 4.81 5.59 -10.29
C ASP A 256 5.63 4.30 -10.39
N PRO A 257 5.17 3.30 -11.19
CA PRO A 257 5.92 2.08 -11.35
C PRO A 257 7.33 2.28 -11.90
N GLU A 258 7.63 3.34 -12.64
CA GLU A 258 8.99 3.55 -13.19
C GLU A 258 9.98 4.09 -12.14
N GLU A 259 9.48 4.66 -11.03
CA GLU A 259 10.30 5.15 -9.92
C GLU A 259 10.49 4.11 -8.80
N TYR A 260 9.65 3.06 -8.78
CA TYR A 260 9.71 1.88 -7.89
C TYR A 260 10.74 0.84 -8.35
#